data_AF-A0A5S4GKB1-F1
#
_entry.id   AF-A0A5S4GKB1-F1
#
_cell.length_a   1.000
_cell.length_b   1.000
_cell.length_c   1.000
_cell.angle_alpha   90.00
_cell.angle_beta   90.00
_cell.angle_gamma   90.00
#
_symmetry.space_group_name_H-M   'P 1'
#
loop_
_entity.id
_entity.type
_entity.pdbx_description
1 polymer ?
#
loop_
_entity_poly.entity_id
_entity_poly.type
_entity_poly.pdbx_seq_one_letter_code
_entity_poly.pdbx_strand_id
1 'polypeptide(L)'
;MSAMGKFTNAEPAASTFEAIGLGDWFRHLVAVLEVAGAAALFVPRLAGTAALAFVGLMCGATLTEAFVSGGGVFLPLLLLVLSAVIAWGRRASIAALWARLTGR
;
A
#
# COMPACT_ATOMS: atom_id res chain seq x y z
N MET A 1 6.32 8.37 3.99
CA MET A 1 5.19 9.17 4.52
C MET A 1 4.03 8.26 4.93
N SER A 2 3.28 8.59 5.99
CA SER A 2 2.12 7.77 6.45
C SER A 2 0.77 8.33 5.96
N ALA A 3 -0.29 7.52 6.04
CA ALA A 3 -1.65 7.90 5.65
C ALA A 3 -2.14 9.20 6.33
N MET A 4 -1.77 9.42 7.60
CA MET A 4 -2.12 10.64 8.33
C MET A 4 -1.61 11.89 7.62
N GLY A 5 -0.34 11.90 7.20
CA GLY A 5 0.24 13.03 6.47
C GLY A 5 -0.43 13.27 5.11
N LYS A 6 -0.94 12.21 4.48
CA LYS A 6 -1.69 12.30 3.22
C LYS A 6 -3.09 12.87 3.39
N PHE A 7 -3.74 12.73 4.55
CA PHE A 7 -5.01 13.41 4.82
C PHE A 7 -4.82 14.87 5.19
N THR A 8 -3.76 15.20 5.93
CA THR A 8 -3.55 16.56 6.45
C THR A 8 -2.78 17.47 5.50
N ASN A 9 -2.43 17.00 4.30
CA ASN A 9 -1.61 17.79 3.35
C ASN A 9 -0.24 18.18 3.95
N ALA A 10 0.27 17.37 4.88
CA ALA A 10 1.54 17.65 5.52
C ALA A 10 2.70 17.34 4.57
N GLU A 11 3.75 18.17 4.61
CA GLU A 11 4.99 17.88 3.89
C GLU A 11 5.70 16.64 4.46
N PRO A 12 6.33 15.79 3.62
CA PRO A 12 6.49 15.94 2.16
C PRO A 12 5.32 15.39 1.31
N ALA A 13 4.18 15.02 1.91
CA ALA A 13 3.09 14.36 1.18
C ALA A 13 2.36 15.29 0.21
N ALA A 14 2.24 16.57 0.51
CA ALA A 14 1.63 17.51 -0.43
C ALA A 14 2.53 17.70 -1.66
N SER A 15 3.78 18.12 -1.49
CA SER A 15 4.74 18.31 -2.59
C SER A 15 4.99 17.05 -3.43
N THR A 16 5.11 15.87 -2.81
CA THR A 16 5.27 14.61 -3.55
C THR A 16 4.06 14.32 -4.46
N PHE A 17 2.84 14.43 -3.93
CA PHE A 17 1.64 14.11 -4.72
C PHE A 17 1.28 15.19 -5.73
N GLU A 18 1.66 16.44 -5.48
CA GLU A 18 1.63 17.51 -6.48
C GLU A 18 2.56 17.18 -7.65
N ALA A 19 3.79 16.73 -7.37
CA ALA A 19 4.76 16.31 -8.39
C ALA A 19 4.32 15.06 -9.18
N ILE A 20 3.50 14.18 -8.59
CA ILE A 20 2.85 13.06 -9.32
C ILE A 20 1.86 13.58 -10.38
N GLY A 21 1.25 14.74 -10.17
CA GLY A 21 0.40 15.41 -11.16
C GLY A 21 -1.01 14.81 -11.35
N LEU A 22 -1.40 13.82 -10.53
CA LEU A 22 -2.74 13.20 -10.60
C LEU A 22 -3.80 13.96 -9.77
N GLY A 23 -3.40 14.99 -9.02
CA GLY A 23 -4.28 15.80 -8.19
C GLY A 23 -4.62 15.17 -6.83
N ASP A 24 -5.37 15.93 -6.01
CA ASP A 24 -5.63 15.59 -4.61
C ASP A 24 -6.42 14.30 -4.40
N TRP A 25 -7.33 13.96 -5.31
CA TRP A 25 -8.14 12.74 -5.17
C TRP A 25 -7.27 11.48 -5.07
N PHE A 26 -6.16 11.44 -5.82
CA PHE A 26 -5.23 10.30 -5.82
C PHE A 26 -4.51 10.18 -4.47
N ARG A 27 -4.10 11.29 -3.87
CA ARG A 27 -3.52 11.33 -2.52
C ARG A 27 -4.47 10.78 -1.47
N HIS A 28 -5.73 11.19 -1.50
CA HIS A 28 -6.76 10.69 -0.59
C HIS A 28 -7.05 9.21 -0.84
N LEU A 29 -7.10 8.76 -2.10
CA LEU A 29 -7.26 7.34 -2.43
C LEU A 29 -6.14 6.50 -1.82
N VAL A 30 -4.88 6.91 -1.99
CA VAL A 30 -3.74 6.18 -1.39
C VAL A 30 -3.84 6.16 0.13
N ALA A 31 -4.22 7.27 0.76
CA ALA A 31 -4.41 7.34 2.21
C ALA A 31 -5.48 6.37 2.71
N VAL A 32 -6.62 6.29 2.02
CA VAL A 32 -7.71 5.34 2.33
C VAL A 32 -7.24 3.90 2.15
N LEU A 33 -6.53 3.59 1.06
CA LEU A 33 -6.02 2.24 0.80
C LEU A 33 -5.01 1.78 1.86
N GLU A 34 -4.14 2.67 2.34
CA GLU A 34 -3.21 2.35 3.43
C GLU A 34 -3.94 2.01 4.73
N VAL A 35 -4.96 2.79 5.10
CA VAL A 35 -5.74 2.54 6.33
C VAL A 35 -6.57 1.26 6.18
N ALA A 36 -7.26 1.08 5.06
CA ALA A 36 -8.08 -0.10 4.80
C ALA A 36 -7.24 -1.38 4.75
N GLY A 37 -6.09 -1.33 4.08
CA GLY A 37 -5.13 -2.43 4.05
C GLY A 37 -4.61 -2.76 5.45
N ALA A 38 -4.24 -1.75 6.25
CA ALA A 38 -3.73 -1.95 7.60
C ALA A 38 -4.79 -2.60 8.49
N ALA A 39 -6.04 -2.13 8.41
CA ALA A 39 -7.16 -2.73 9.12
C ALA A 39 -7.40 -4.18 8.69
N ALA A 40 -7.31 -4.47 7.38
CA ALA A 40 -7.54 -5.81 6.85
C ALA A 40 -6.45 -6.83 7.24
N LEU A 41 -5.24 -6.40 7.61
CA LEU A 41 -4.20 -7.28 8.16
C LEU A 41 -4.60 -7.90 9.51
N PHE A 42 -5.48 -7.26 10.28
CA PHE A 42 -5.99 -7.80 11.54
C PHE A 42 -7.02 -8.92 11.36
N VAL A 43 -7.57 -9.09 10.16
CA VAL A 43 -8.54 -10.15 9.85
C VAL A 43 -7.78 -11.32 9.22
N PRO A 44 -7.64 -12.49 9.88
CA PRO A 44 -6.79 -13.58 9.40
C PRO A 44 -7.12 -14.07 7.98
N ARG A 45 -8.39 -13.98 7.59
CA ARG A 45 -8.90 -14.34 6.26
C ARG A 45 -8.54 -13.32 5.17
N LEU A 46 -8.44 -12.04 5.52
CA LEU A 46 -8.14 -10.94 4.59
C LEU A 46 -6.68 -10.53 4.60
N ALA A 47 -5.92 -10.96 5.61
CA ALA A 47 -4.52 -10.56 5.79
C ALA A 47 -3.64 -10.87 4.56
N GLY A 48 -3.87 -12.00 3.89
CA GLY A 48 -3.13 -12.32 2.67
C GLY A 48 -3.46 -11.38 1.50
N THR A 49 -4.74 -11.10 1.25
CA THR A 49 -5.17 -10.18 0.18
C THR A 49 -4.79 -8.73 0.50
N ALA A 50 -4.85 -8.33 1.77
CA ALA A 50 -4.40 -7.03 2.24
C ALA A 50 -2.89 -6.84 2.05
N ALA A 51 -2.09 -7.87 2.36
CA ALA A 51 -0.65 -7.86 2.13
C ALA A 51 -0.32 -7.73 0.63
N LEU A 52 -1.07 -8.40 -0.25
CA LEU A 52 -0.91 -8.26 -1.69
C LEU A 52 -1.25 -6.85 -2.19
N ALA A 53 -2.32 -6.25 -1.67
CA ALA A 53 -2.66 -4.85 -1.97
C ALA A 53 -1.56 -3.89 -1.50
N PHE A 54 -0.98 -4.13 -0.32
CA PHE A 54 0.16 -3.37 0.17
C PHE A 54 1.40 -3.52 -0.69
N VAL A 55 1.66 -4.69 -1.27
CA VAL A 55 2.76 -4.86 -2.23
C VAL A 55 2.59 -3.91 -3.42
N GLY A 56 1.40 -3.87 -4.02
CA GLY A 56 1.12 -2.94 -5.13
C GLY A 56 1.29 -1.48 -4.72
N LEU A 57 0.78 -1.11 -3.55
CA LEU A 57 0.87 0.25 -3.01
C LEU A 57 2.32 0.67 -2.74
N MET A 58 3.10 -0.20 -2.10
CA MET A 58 4.51 0.06 -1.78
C MET A 58 5.39 0.06 -3.03
N CYS A 59 5.05 -0.70 -4.09
CA CYS A 59 5.70 -0.57 -5.39
C CYS A 59 5.51 0.84 -5.96
N GLY A 60 4.28 1.36 -6.00
CA GLY A 60 4.01 2.72 -6.44
C GLY A 60 4.73 3.78 -5.60
N ALA A 61 4.73 3.60 -4.28
CA ALA A 61 5.45 4.49 -3.36
C ALA A 61 6.97 4.48 -3.60
N THR A 62 7.56 3.29 -3.80
CA THR A 62 8.99 3.14 -4.08
C THR A 62 9.36 3.82 -5.39
N LEU A 63 8.56 3.64 -6.45
CA LEU A 63 8.77 4.31 -7.73
C LEU A 63 8.66 5.84 -7.58
N THR A 64 7.68 6.32 -6.81
CA THR A 64 7.50 7.75 -6.56
C THR A 64 8.70 8.33 -5.79
N GLU A 65 9.19 7.66 -4.75
CA GLU A 65 10.38 8.14 -4.03
C GLU A 65 11.64 8.09 -4.89
N ALA A 66 11.79 7.06 -5.72
CA ALA A 66 12.95 6.89 -6.60
C ALA A 66 13.00 7.93 -7.73
N PHE A 67 11.86 8.24 -8.35
CA PHE A 67 11.81 9.01 -9.60
C PHE A 67 11.18 10.39 -9.47
N VAL A 68 10.36 10.63 -8.45
CA VAL A 68 9.59 11.89 -8.30
C VAL A 68 10.10 12.71 -7.12
N SER A 69 10.17 12.13 -5.92
CA SER A 69 10.56 12.90 -4.72
C SER A 69 12.06 13.01 -4.51
N GLY A 70 12.89 12.18 -5.17
CA GLY A 70 14.33 12.13 -4.91
C GLY A 70 14.68 11.77 -3.46
N GLY A 71 13.74 11.14 -2.74
CA GLY A 71 13.80 10.85 -1.32
C GLY A 71 14.36 9.46 -1.02
N GLY A 72 14.47 9.14 0.27
CA GLY A 72 15.02 7.86 0.72
C GLY A 72 14.08 6.67 0.54
N VAL A 73 14.25 5.92 -0.56
CA VAL A 73 13.50 4.69 -0.91
C VAL A 73 13.57 3.53 0.10
N PHE A 74 14.42 3.63 1.12
CA PHE A 74 14.64 2.55 2.09
C PHE A 74 13.36 2.13 2.82
N LEU A 75 12.55 3.10 3.25
CA LEU A 75 11.36 2.82 4.03
C LEU A 75 10.25 2.10 3.23
N PRO A 76 9.84 2.58 2.04
CA PRO A 76 8.85 1.84 1.25
C PRO A 76 9.39 0.50 0.74
N LEU A 77 10.69 0.36 0.47
CA LEU A 77 11.30 -0.94 0.14
C LEU A 77 11.20 -1.93 1.30
N LEU A 78 11.49 -1.50 2.52
CA LEU A 78 11.37 -2.36 3.70
C LEU A 78 9.91 -2.82 3.88
N LEU A 79 8.96 -1.90 3.77
CA LEU A 79 7.53 -2.22 3.87
C LEU A 79 7.04 -3.11 2.72
N LEU A 80 7.57 -2.91 1.51
CA LEU A 80 7.31 -3.78 0.35
C LEU A 80 7.75 -5.21 0.65
N VAL A 81 8.98 -5.39 1.15
CA VAL A 81 9.52 -6.71 1.49
C VAL A 81 8.70 -7.38 2.59
N LEU A 82 8.39 -6.67 3.68
CA LEU A 82 7.58 -7.22 4.77
C LEU A 82 6.18 -7.63 4.28
N SER A 83 5.54 -6.79 3.48
CA SER A 83 4.23 -7.08 2.89
C SER A 83 4.29 -8.29 1.95
N ALA A 84 5.35 -8.40 1.14
CA ALA A 84 5.57 -9.54 0.26
C ALA A 84 5.77 -10.85 1.05
N VAL A 85 6.53 -10.81 2.16
CA VAL A 85 6.73 -11.97 3.04
C VAL A 85 5.40 -12.42 3.66
N ILE A 86 4.58 -11.48 4.15
CA ILE A 86 3.27 -11.80 4.73
C ILE A 86 2.34 -12.38 3.66
N ALA A 87 2.31 -11.78 2.46
CA ALA A 87 1.51 -12.27 1.33
C ALA A 87 1.93 -13.69 0.93
N TRP A 88 3.24 -13.95 0.88
CA TRP A 88 3.81 -15.27 0.56
C TRP A 88 3.44 -16.32 1.61
N GLY A 89 3.57 -16.00 2.90
CA GLY A 89 3.21 -16.90 4.00
C GLY A 89 1.71 -17.21 4.04
N ARG A 90 0.85 -16.27 3.61
CA ARG A 90 -0.61 -16.42 3.58
C ARG A 90 -1.18 -16.83 2.22
N ARG A 91 -0.34 -17.17 1.24
CA ARG A 91 -0.77 -17.52 -0.13
C ARG A 91 -1.84 -18.62 -0.18
N ALA A 92 -1.80 -19.60 0.72
CA ALA A 92 -2.80 -20.65 0.82
C ALA A 92 -4.17 -20.12 1.27
N SER A 93 -4.20 -19.18 2.22
CA SER A 93 -5.42 -18.50 2.65
C SER A 93 -5.99 -17.59 1.56
N ILE A 94 -5.12 -16.93 0.78
CA ILE A 94 -5.51 -16.13 -0.40
C ILE A 94 -6.19 -17.02 -1.44
N ALA A 95 -5.57 -18.15 -1.79
CA ALA A 95 -6.12 -19.10 -2.75
C ALA A 95 -7.46 -19.69 -2.27
N ALA A 96 -7.58 -20.01 -0.98
CA ALA A 96 -8.82 -20.52 -0.39
C ALA A 96 -9.95 -19.48 -0.41
N LEU A 97 -9.65 -18.21 -0.14
CA LEU A 97 -10.63 -17.12 -0.26
C LEU A 97 -11.06 -16.92 -1.72
N TRP A 98 -10.12 -16.94 -2.64
CA TRP A 98 -10.38 -16.79 -4.07
C TRP A 98 -11.28 -17.92 -4.61
N ALA A 99 -11.01 -19.17 -4.22
CA ALA A 99 -11.84 -20.33 -4.59
C ALA A 99 -13.30 -20.15 -4.13
N ARG A 100 -13.51 -19.72 -2.87
CA ARG A 100 -14.84 -19.45 -2.32
C ARG A 100 -15.57 -18.32 -3.04
N LEU A 101 -14.87 -17.27 -3.46
CA LEU A 101 -15.46 -16.14 -4.19
C LEU A 101 -15.77 -16.49 -5.65
N THR A 102 -14.97 -17.35 -6.27
CA THR A 102 -15.14 -17.78 -7.67
C THR A 102 -16.00 -19.03 -7.83
N GLY A 103 -16.53 -19.58 -6.73
CA GLY A 103 -17.44 -20.73 -6.75
C GLY A 103 -16.81 -22.03 -7.26
N ARG A 104 -15.48 -22.14 -7.17
CA ARG A 104 -14.70 -23.32 -7.58
C ARG A 104 -14.36 -24.23 -6.42
#